data_AF-A0A284R691-F1
#
_entry.id   AF-A0A284R691-F1
#
_cell.length_a   1.000
_cell.length_b   1.000
_cell.length_c   1.000
_cell.angle_alpha   90.00
_cell.angle_beta   90.00
_cell.angle_gamma   90.00
#
_symmetry.space_group_name_H-M   'P 1'
#
loop_
_entity.id
_entity.type
_entity.pdbx_description
1 polymer ?
#
loop_
_entity_poly.entity_id
_entity_poly.type
_entity_poly.pdbx_seq_one_letter_code
_entity_poly.pdbx_strand_id
1 'polypeptide(L)'
;MHDHGLKGAQDIILKGDLWIIQTIKDSGLRGRGGAGFPSGLKWSFMNKPGWEKDPRPRYLVANADKGEPGTCKDCEILRGDLHKLMEGCLVAGQGMNTYIYIRGEFFH
;
A
#
# COMPACT_ATOMS: atom_id res chain seq x y z
N MET A 1 10.99 16.70 -16.76
CA MET A 1 10.72 15.62 -15.79
C MET A 1 9.32 15.88 -15.25
N HIS A 2 8.34 15.08 -15.69
CA HIS A 2 6.91 15.37 -15.49
C HIS A 2 6.42 14.86 -14.13
N ASP A 3 5.94 15.79 -13.32
CA ASP A 3 5.33 15.62 -12.00
C ASP A 3 3.88 15.10 -12.11
N HIS A 4 3.72 13.86 -12.59
CA HIS A 4 2.39 13.22 -12.77
C HIS A 4 1.96 12.33 -11.60
N GLY A 5 2.87 12.01 -10.68
CA GLY A 5 2.65 11.00 -9.66
C GLY A 5 1.55 11.37 -8.65
N LEU A 6 1.66 12.54 -8.02
CA LEU A 6 0.72 12.97 -6.97
C LEU A 6 -0.69 13.29 -7.49
N LYS A 7 -0.82 13.78 -8.73
CA LYS A 7 -2.12 14.11 -9.33
C LYS A 7 -2.99 12.86 -9.54
N GLY A 8 -2.40 11.75 -9.97
CA GLY A 8 -3.13 10.50 -10.18
C GLY A 8 -3.72 9.94 -8.88
N ALA A 9 -2.99 10.05 -7.78
CA ALA A 9 -3.45 9.59 -6.48
C ALA A 9 -4.65 10.40 -5.96
N GLN A 10 -4.67 11.72 -6.19
CA GLN A 10 -5.77 12.58 -5.74
C GLN A 10 -7.12 12.19 -6.35
N ASP A 11 -7.16 11.97 -7.67
CA ASP A 11 -8.39 11.58 -8.37
C ASP A 11 -8.88 10.19 -7.93
N ILE A 12 -7.97 9.30 -7.54
CA ILE A 12 -8.30 7.97 -7.03
C ILE A 12 -8.91 8.05 -5.62
N ILE A 13 -8.30 8.84 -4.74
CA ILE A 13 -8.76 9.03 -3.35
C ILE A 13 -10.17 9.61 -3.30
N LEU A 14 -10.50 10.54 -4.21
CA LEU A 14 -11.82 11.15 -4.30
C LEU A 14 -12.94 10.16 -4.69
N LYS A 15 -12.61 9.02 -5.30
CA LYS A 15 -13.60 7.98 -5.63
C LYS A 15 -14.02 7.13 -4.42
N GLY A 16 -13.28 7.24 -3.32
CA GLY A 16 -13.60 6.60 -2.05
C GLY A 16 -13.18 5.13 -1.94
N ASP A 17 -13.09 4.67 -0.70
CA ASP A 17 -12.44 3.42 -0.30
C ASP A 17 -13.08 2.18 -0.95
N LEU A 18 -14.42 2.16 -1.05
CA LEU A 18 -15.16 1.04 -1.65
C LEU A 18 -14.81 0.86 -3.13
N TRP A 19 -14.71 1.97 -3.88
CA TRP A 19 -14.34 1.95 -5.28
C TRP A 19 -12.91 1.45 -5.47
N ILE A 20 -11.98 1.91 -4.63
CA ILE A 20 -10.58 1.49 -4.65
C ILE A 20 -10.47 -0.01 -4.37
N ILE A 21 -11.11 -0.49 -3.29
CA ILE A 21 -11.08 -1.91 -2.91
C ILE A 21 -11.64 -2.80 -4.02
N GLN A 22 -12.77 -2.40 -4.62
CA GLN A 22 -13.37 -3.16 -5.71
C GLN A 22 -12.46 -3.19 -6.94
N THR A 23 -11.87 -2.06 -7.32
CA THR A 23 -10.91 -1.97 -8.44
C THR A 23 -9.71 -2.91 -8.22
N ILE A 24 -9.18 -2.97 -7.00
CA ILE A 24 -8.06 -3.88 -6.67
C ILE A 24 -8.51 -5.35 -6.68
N LYS A 25 -9.73 -5.67 -6.24
CA LYS A 25 -10.29 -7.03 -6.35
C LYS A 25 -10.42 -7.45 -7.81
N ASP A 26 -10.99 -6.58 -8.64
CA ASP A 26 -11.22 -6.83 -10.07
C ASP A 26 -9.90 -6.96 -10.86
N SER A 27 -8.85 -6.26 -10.43
CA SER A 27 -7.51 -6.39 -11.02
C SER A 27 -6.87 -7.77 -10.80
N GLY A 28 -7.38 -8.58 -9.86
CA GLY A 28 -6.79 -9.86 -9.50
C GLY A 28 -5.44 -9.76 -8.79
N LEU A 29 -5.07 -8.58 -8.27
CA LEU A 29 -3.79 -8.35 -7.61
C LEU A 29 -3.59 -9.29 -6.41
N ARG A 30 -2.42 -9.94 -6.36
CA ARG A 30 -1.99 -10.82 -5.27
C ARG A 30 -0.76 -10.25 -4.56
N GLY A 31 -0.65 -10.56 -3.27
CA GLY A 31 0.44 -10.11 -2.41
C GLY A 31 1.80 -10.55 -2.94
N ARG A 32 2.75 -9.61 -2.98
CA ARG A 32 4.10 -9.82 -3.54
C ARG A 32 5.14 -10.35 -2.53
N GLY A 33 4.75 -10.56 -1.27
CA GLY A 33 5.60 -11.04 -0.17
C GLY A 33 5.59 -12.57 0.03
N GLY A 34 5.35 -13.37 -1.01
CA GLY A 34 5.44 -14.83 -0.96
C GLY A 34 4.13 -15.58 -0.74
N ALA A 35 3.26 -15.10 0.15
CA ALA A 35 1.98 -15.78 0.47
C ALA A 35 0.93 -15.73 -0.67
N GLY A 36 1.09 -14.83 -1.66
CA GLY A 36 0.18 -14.76 -2.81
C GLY A 36 -1.28 -14.43 -2.49
N PHE A 37 -1.57 -13.92 -1.29
CA PHE A 37 -2.93 -13.64 -0.83
C PHE A 37 -3.58 -12.50 -1.66
N PRO A 38 -4.87 -12.59 -2.05
CA PRO A 38 -5.53 -11.54 -2.83
C PRO A 38 -5.53 -10.19 -2.08
N SER A 39 -4.88 -9.18 -2.66
CA SER A 39 -4.64 -7.90 -2.00
C SER A 39 -5.95 -7.15 -1.73
N GLY A 40 -6.87 -7.12 -2.69
CA GLY A 40 -8.16 -6.44 -2.54
C GLY A 40 -9.07 -7.08 -1.49
N LEU A 41 -9.00 -8.40 -1.32
CA LEU A 41 -9.70 -9.09 -0.24
C LEU A 41 -9.13 -8.70 1.12
N LYS A 42 -7.80 -8.68 1.25
CA LYS A 42 -7.12 -8.27 2.49
C LYS A 42 -7.54 -6.87 2.92
N TRP A 43 -7.58 -5.92 1.97
CA TRP A 43 -7.94 -4.53 2.26
C TRP A 43 -9.40 -4.40 2.71
N SER A 44 -10.30 -5.23 2.18
CA SER A 44 -11.71 -5.20 2.59
C SER A 44 -11.97 -5.55 4.05
N PHE A 45 -11.03 -6.22 4.73
CA PHE A 45 -11.16 -6.50 6.16
C PHE A 45 -11.07 -5.24 7.03
N MET A 46 -10.41 -4.19 6.55
CA MET A 46 -10.30 -2.92 7.27
C MET A 46 -11.58 -2.07 7.18
N ASN A 47 -12.38 -2.28 6.14
CA ASN A 47 -13.62 -1.53 5.88
C ASN A 47 -14.87 -2.41 6.10
N LYS A 48 -14.85 -3.24 7.15
CA LYS A 48 -16.02 -4.05 7.54
C LYS A 48 -17.21 -3.16 7.93
N PRO A 49 -18.47 -3.60 7.78
CA PRO A 49 -19.64 -2.80 8.15
C PRO A 49 -19.52 -2.22 9.57
N GLY A 50 -19.71 -0.90 9.70
CA GLY A 50 -19.60 -0.18 10.96
C GLY A 50 -18.19 0.19 11.41
N TRP A 51 -17.17 0.00 10.56
CA TRP A 51 -15.77 0.39 10.87
C TRP A 51 -15.62 1.87 11.24
N GLU A 52 -16.45 2.77 10.68
CA GLU A 52 -16.45 4.21 10.96
C GLU A 52 -16.79 4.53 12.44
N LYS A 53 -17.49 3.62 13.10
CA LYS A 53 -17.87 3.75 14.52
C LYS A 53 -16.81 3.19 15.47
N ASP A 54 -15.78 2.54 14.94
CA ASP A 54 -14.68 2.01 15.73
C ASP A 54 -13.74 3.16 16.14
N PRO A 55 -13.58 3.45 17.44
CA PRO A 55 -12.74 4.57 17.89
C PRO A 55 -11.24 4.27 17.75
N ARG A 56 -10.86 3.04 17.39
CA ARG A 56 -9.44 2.65 17.31
C ARG A 56 -8.79 3.21 16.05
N PRO A 57 -7.60 3.83 16.15
CA PRO A 57 -6.87 4.29 14.99
C PRO A 57 -6.48 3.11 14.10
N ARG A 58 -6.62 3.32 12.79
CA ARG A 58 -6.33 2.32 11.78
C ARG A 58 -4.93 2.57 11.22
N TYR A 59 -4.18 1.49 11.02
CA TYR A 59 -2.78 1.56 10.59
C TYR A 59 -2.52 0.73 9.35
N LEU A 60 -1.80 1.32 8.39
CA LEU A 60 -1.20 0.63 7.25
C LEU A 60 0.29 0.49 7.52
N VAL A 61 0.82 -0.73 7.45
CA VAL A 61 2.26 -0.97 7.53
C VAL A 61 2.74 -1.51 6.18
N ALA A 62 3.50 -0.69 5.47
CA ALA A 62 4.24 -1.11 4.28
C ALA A 62 5.49 -1.85 4.74
N ASN A 63 5.50 -3.17 4.52
CA ASN A 63 6.64 -4.01 4.88
C ASN A 63 7.72 -3.90 3.79
N ALA A 64 8.84 -3.24 4.10
CA ALA A 64 10.05 -3.26 3.28
C ALA A 64 11.19 -4.06 3.95
N ASP A 65 10.84 -5.03 4.80
CA ASP A 65 11.79 -6.01 5.34
C ASP A 65 12.13 -7.05 4.28
N LYS A 66 13.39 -7.05 3.85
CA LYS A 66 13.94 -7.94 2.82
C LYS A 66 15.08 -8.76 3.41
N GLY A 67 14.73 -9.69 4.29
CA GLY A 67 15.68 -10.66 4.85
C GLY A 67 15.84 -11.96 4.05
N GLU A 68 15.00 -12.17 3.02
CA GLU A 68 14.96 -13.43 2.27
C GLU A 68 16.11 -13.49 1.24
N PRO A 69 17.00 -14.50 1.28
CA PRO A 69 18.13 -14.62 0.36
C PRO A 69 17.68 -14.62 -1.11
N GLY A 70 18.19 -13.69 -1.91
CA GLY A 70 17.92 -13.62 -3.37
C GLY A 70 16.81 -12.66 -3.81
N THR A 71 16.14 -11.96 -2.88
CA THR A 71 15.02 -11.08 -3.23
C THR A 71 15.44 -9.59 -3.28
N CYS A 72 15.96 -9.09 -4.41
CA CYS A 72 16.36 -7.67 -4.58
C CYS A 72 15.24 -6.70 -5.01
N LYS A 73 14.06 -7.21 -5.40
CA LYS A 73 12.99 -6.44 -6.08
C LYS A 73 12.41 -5.23 -5.32
N ASP A 74 12.57 -5.12 -4.00
CA ASP A 74 12.03 -3.96 -3.24
C ASP A 74 13.11 -2.90 -3.01
N CYS A 75 14.39 -3.30 -3.03
CA CYS A 75 15.53 -2.38 -2.99
C CYS A 75 15.54 -1.46 -4.22
N GLU A 76 15.19 -2.00 -5.39
CA GLU A 76 15.09 -1.23 -6.63
C GLU A 76 13.89 -0.27 -6.63
N ILE A 77 12.77 -0.63 -5.99
CA ILE A 77 11.61 0.26 -5.86
C ILE A 77 11.97 1.43 -4.92
N LEU A 78 12.62 1.14 -3.79
CA LEU A 78 13.07 2.16 -2.84
C LEU A 78 14.14 3.09 -3.41
N ARG A 79 15.07 2.57 -4.23
CA ARG A 79 16.17 3.35 -4.83
C ARG A 79 15.77 4.05 -6.15
N GLY A 80 14.83 3.49 -6.90
CA GLY A 80 14.48 3.93 -8.25
C GLY A 80 13.23 4.81 -8.34
N ASP A 81 12.23 4.62 -7.46
CA ASP A 81 10.98 5.38 -7.53
C ASP A 81 10.21 5.40 -6.19
N LEU A 82 10.76 6.15 -5.23
CA LEU A 82 10.15 6.32 -3.91
C LEU A 82 8.75 6.96 -3.97
N HIS A 83 8.51 7.82 -4.98
CA HIS A 83 7.22 8.50 -5.17
C HIS A 83 6.08 7.51 -5.42
N LYS A 84 6.30 6.49 -6.27
CA LYS A 84 5.30 5.43 -6.50
C LYS A 84 4.97 4.64 -5.24
N LEU A 85 5.94 4.40 -4.36
CA LEU A 85 5.70 3.74 -3.09
C LEU A 85 4.83 4.60 -2.17
N MET A 86 5.13 5.89 -2.08
CA MET A 86 4.35 6.84 -1.28
C MET A 86 2.93 6.99 -1.81
N GLU A 87 2.72 7.03 -3.12
CA GLU A 87 1.39 7.06 -3.75
C GLU A 87 0.59 5.78 -3.46
N GLY A 88 1.22 4.62 -3.59
CA GLY A 88 0.58 3.36 -3.23
C GLY A 88 0.17 3.32 -1.76
N CYS A 89 1.01 3.85 -0.88
CA CYS A 89 0.69 4.02 0.55
C CYS A 89 -0.47 4.98 0.78
N LEU A 90 -0.52 6.09 0.05
CA LEU A 90 -1.58 7.10 0.16
C LEU A 90 -2.94 6.55 -0.29
N VAL A 91 -2.97 5.80 -1.40
CA VAL A 91 -4.19 5.17 -1.93
C VAL A 91 -4.63 3.99 -1.05
N ALA A 92 -3.71 3.16 -0.58
CA ALA A 92 -4.03 2.00 0.26
C ALA A 92 -4.40 2.40 1.70
N GLY A 93 -3.81 3.47 2.21
CA GLY A 93 -3.93 3.95 3.59
C GLY A 93 -4.87 5.13 3.74
N GLN A 94 -5.80 5.34 2.80
CA GLN A 94 -6.75 6.45 2.88
C GLN A 94 -7.50 6.46 4.22
N GLY A 95 -7.37 7.56 4.96
CA GLY A 95 -7.97 7.69 6.30
C GLY A 95 -7.35 6.76 7.36
N MET A 96 -6.11 6.31 7.14
CA MET A 96 -5.32 5.47 8.05
C MET A 96 -3.94 6.09 8.27
N ASN A 97 -3.35 5.84 9.43
CA ASN A 97 -1.97 6.19 9.70
C ASN A 97 -1.06 5.20 8.97
N THR A 98 -0.08 5.67 8.20
CA THR A 98 0.78 4.79 7.40
C THR A 98 2.22 4.81 7.89
N TYR A 99 2.79 3.63 8.11
CA TYR A 99 4.18 3.42 8.47
C TYR A 99 4.88 2.57 7.40
N ILE A 100 6.10 2.93 7.05
CA ILE A 100 6.97 2.12 6.19
C ILE A 100 8.04 1.52 7.09
N TYR A 101 8.05 0.20 7.21
CA TYR A 101 9.09 -0.50 7.95
C TYR A 101 10.27 -0.75 7.02
N ILE A 102 11.42 -0.13 7.31
CA ILE A 102 12.68 -0.29 6.58
C ILE A 102 13.65 -1.09 7.45
N ARG A 103 14.25 -2.14 6.88
CA ARG A 103 15.26 -2.94 7.56
C ARG A 103 16.53 -2.12 7.83
N GLY A 104 17.12 -2.26 9.02
CA GLY A 104 18.30 -1.51 9.44
C GLY A 104 19.55 -1.68 8.56
N GLU A 105 19.63 -2.74 7.76
CA GLU A 105 20.74 -2.99 6.83
C GLU A 105 20.72 -2.07 5.58
N PHE A 106 19.64 -1.32 5.34
CA PHE A 106 19.51 -0.39 4.21
C PHE A 106 20.11 1.01 4.44
N PHE A 107 20.80 1.22 5.57
CA PHE A 107 21.44 2.50 5.92
C PHE A 107 22.88 2.65 5.39
N HIS A 108 23.39 1.70 4.60
CA HIS A 108 24.68 1.78 3.88
C HIS A 108 24.46 1.63 2.37
#